data_AF-A0A354GSU8-F1
#
_entry.id   AF-A0A354GSU8-F1
#
_cell.length_a   1.000
_cell.length_b   1.000
_cell.length_c   1.000
_cell.angle_alpha   90.00
_cell.angle_beta   90.00
_cell.angle_gamma   90.00
#
_symmetry.space_group_name_H-M   'P 1'
#
loop_
_entity.id
_entity.type
_entity.pdbx_description
1 polymer ?
#
loop_
_entity_poly.entity_id
_entity_poly.type
_entity_poly.pdbx_seq_one_letter_code
_entity_poly.pdbx_strand_id
1 'polypeptide(L)'
;EEREKELHAYVQKAQENLTAFLEGALKEEQFKRLRQVMLQREGLFGLGHPEIMKELEITDKQRQQFMEVMQDMQQKMEPVMKEAQKGGKPEEIAPKLMKLRQEHEGKIEAILDDAQKKQWKELLGKPLDLGD
;
A
#
# COMPACT_ATOMS: atom_id res chain seq x y z
N GLU A 1 19.77 11.85 0.12
CA GLU A 1 20.33 10.99 1.18
C GLU A 1 19.93 11.39 2.61
N GLU A 2 20.40 12.49 3.20
CA GLU A 2 20.07 12.85 4.59
C GLU A 2 18.58 13.16 4.78
N ARG A 3 18.01 14.00 3.89
CA ARG A 3 16.57 14.30 3.85
C ARG A 3 15.68 13.06 3.66
N GLU A 4 16.14 12.07 2.90
CA GLU A 4 15.39 10.83 2.68
C GLU A 4 15.42 9.93 3.92
N LYS A 5 16.56 9.87 4.62
CA LYS A 5 16.70 9.17 5.90
C LYS A 5 15.82 9.82 6.97
N GLU A 6 15.82 11.14 7.06
CA GLU A 6 14.95 11.88 7.98
C GLU A 6 13.46 11.65 7.67
N LEU A 7 13.07 11.73 6.40
CA LEU A 7 11.69 11.46 5.98
C LEU A 7 11.28 10.02 6.31
N HIS A 8 12.14 9.04 6.05
CA HIS A 8 11.89 7.64 6.37
C HIS A 8 11.70 7.42 7.87
N ALA A 9 12.62 7.96 8.70
CA ALA A 9 12.53 7.87 10.15
C ALA A 9 11.28 8.57 10.70
N TYR A 10 10.90 9.71 10.12
CA TYR A 10 9.67 10.41 10.48
C TYR A 10 8.43 9.56 10.17
N VAL A 11 8.35 8.97 8.97
CA VAL A 11 7.23 8.11 8.57
C VAL A 11 7.13 6.87 9.46
N GLN A 12 8.25 6.21 9.75
CA GLN A 12 8.27 5.07 10.68
C GLN A 12 7.76 5.47 12.07
N LYS A 13 8.28 6.56 12.63
CA LYS A 13 7.86 7.04 13.94
C LYS A 13 6.39 7.45 13.98
N ALA A 14 5.88 8.07 12.91
CA ALA A 14 4.46 8.42 12.79
C ALA A 14 3.58 7.17 12.78
N GLN A 15 3.98 6.12 12.05
CA GLN A 15 3.28 4.83 11.98
C GLN A 15 3.27 4.12 13.35
N GLU A 16 4.40 4.10 14.04
CA GLU A 16 4.54 3.52 15.39
C GLU A 16 3.64 4.26 16.40
N ASN A 17 3.68 5.59 16.40
CA ASN A 17 2.84 6.40 17.28
C ASN A 17 1.35 6.19 17.01
N LEU A 18 0.95 6.12 15.73
CA LEU A 18 -0.44 5.84 15.35
C LEU A 18 -0.86 4.45 15.82
N THR A 19 0.00 3.44 15.63
CA THR A 19 -0.25 2.07 16.08
C THR A 19 -0.46 2.02 17.59
N ALA A 20 0.46 2.58 18.37
CA ALA A 20 0.36 2.61 19.83
C ALA A 20 -0.90 3.35 20.32
N PHE A 21 -1.27 4.45 19.66
CA PHE A 21 -2.51 5.18 19.97
C PHE A 21 -3.74 4.31 19.70
N LEU A 22 -3.80 3.64 18.55
CA LEU A 22 -4.92 2.78 18.18
C LEU A 22 -5.05 1.56 19.10
N GLU A 23 -3.93 0.96 19.53
CA GLU A 23 -3.92 -0.14 20.50
C GLU A 23 -4.47 0.28 21.87
N GLY A 24 -4.24 1.52 22.29
CA GLY A 24 -4.81 2.07 23.53
C GLY A 24 -6.28 2.52 23.41
N ALA A 25 -6.74 2.85 22.21
CA ALA A 25 -8.07 3.39 21.95
C ALA A 25 -9.10 2.34 21.50
N LEU A 26 -8.65 1.23 20.90
CA LEU A 26 -9.49 0.20 20.33
C LEU A 26 -9.36 -1.11 21.09
N LYS A 27 -10.45 -1.90 21.12
CA LYS A 27 -10.36 -3.31 21.52
C LYS A 27 -9.52 -4.08 20.51
N GLU A 28 -8.88 -5.17 20.93
CA GLU A 28 -8.05 -6.02 20.07
C GLU A 28 -8.75 -6.43 18.77
N GLU A 29 -10.01 -6.85 18.85
CA GLU A 29 -10.81 -7.21 17.67
C GLU A 29 -11.08 -6.03 16.74
N GLN A 30 -11.28 -4.83 17.28
CA GLN A 30 -11.51 -3.61 16.51
C GLN A 30 -10.22 -3.17 15.80
N PHE A 31 -9.08 -3.24 16.50
CA PHE A 31 -7.78 -2.96 15.92
C PHE A 31 -7.45 -3.95 14.79
N LYS A 32 -7.64 -5.25 15.03
CA LYS A 32 -7.47 -6.30 14.01
C LYS A 32 -8.36 -6.06 12.80
N ARG A 33 -9.64 -5.72 13.03
CA ARG A 33 -10.57 -5.44 11.93
C ARG A 33 -10.18 -4.18 11.16
N LEU A 34 -9.73 -3.13 11.85
CA LEU A 34 -9.25 -1.91 11.20
C LEU A 34 -8.05 -2.21 10.29
N ARG A 35 -7.06 -2.98 10.76
CA ARG A 35 -5.92 -3.40 9.93
C ARG A 35 -6.36 -4.16 8.68
N GLN A 36 -7.28 -5.12 8.81
CA GLN A 36 -7.84 -5.85 7.66
C GLN A 36 -8.49 -4.91 6.63
N VAL A 37 -9.29 -3.95 7.09
CA VAL A 37 -9.97 -2.99 6.21
C VAL A 37 -8.99 -2.04 5.53
N MET A 38 -7.96 -1.60 6.25
CA MET A 38 -6.88 -0.79 5.65
C MET A 38 -6.17 -1.55 4.53
N LEU A 39 -5.79 -2.81 4.77
CA LEU A 39 -5.16 -3.65 3.74
C LEU A 39 -6.08 -3.91 2.54
N GLN A 40 -7.38 -4.12 2.76
CA GLN A 40 -8.34 -4.26 1.65
C GLN A 40 -8.43 -2.99 0.81
N ARG A 41 -8.42 -1.81 1.43
CA ARG A 41 -8.46 -0.52 0.73
C ARG A 41 -7.17 -0.25 -0.04
N GLU A 42 -6.03 -0.59 0.55
CA GLU A 42 -4.72 -0.36 -0.04
C GLU A 42 -4.38 -1.38 -1.13
N GLY A 43 -4.94 -2.58 -1.06
CA GLY A 43 -4.59 -3.67 -1.96
C GLY A 43 -3.12 -4.05 -1.79
N LEU A 44 -2.47 -4.51 -2.86
CA LEU A 44 -1.09 -4.99 -2.80
C LEU A 44 -0.06 -3.88 -2.49
N PHE A 45 -0.44 -2.60 -2.55
CA PHE A 45 0.41 -1.52 -2.04
C PHE A 45 0.55 -1.54 -0.52
N GLY A 46 -0.33 -2.24 0.20
CA GLY A 46 -0.17 -2.49 1.64
C GLY A 46 1.10 -3.28 1.98
N LEU A 47 1.75 -3.92 1.00
CA LEU A 47 3.10 -4.47 1.16
C LEU A 47 4.15 -3.41 1.43
N GLY A 48 3.87 -2.12 1.21
CA GLY A 48 4.77 -1.03 1.61
C GLY A 48 4.95 -0.91 3.14
N HIS A 49 4.04 -1.49 3.92
CA HIS A 49 4.13 -1.50 5.37
C HIS A 49 5.18 -2.52 5.85
N PRO A 50 6.20 -2.10 6.63
CA PRO A 50 7.28 -2.97 7.06
C PRO A 50 6.84 -4.24 7.81
N GLU A 51 5.78 -4.14 8.61
CA GLU A 51 5.24 -5.27 9.37
C GLU A 51 4.56 -6.30 8.47
N ILE A 52 3.94 -5.87 7.37
CA ILE A 52 3.34 -6.77 6.38
C ILE A 52 4.43 -7.48 5.57
N MET A 53 5.48 -6.75 5.16
CA MET A 53 6.64 -7.38 4.52
C MET A 53 7.27 -8.46 5.42
N LYS A 54 7.36 -8.16 6.72
CA LYS A 54 7.89 -9.11 7.71
C LYS A 54 6.98 -10.32 7.88
N GLU A 55 5.67 -10.11 7.97
CA GLU A 55 4.68 -11.17 8.15
C GLU A 55 4.64 -12.12 6.96
N LEU A 56 4.79 -11.60 5.73
CA LEU A 56 4.87 -12.39 4.49
C LEU A 56 6.27 -12.90 4.14
N GLU A 57 7.24 -12.70 5.05
CA GLU A 57 8.64 -13.11 4.85
C GLU A 57 9.22 -12.63 3.50
N ILE A 58 8.91 -11.40 3.10
CA ILE A 58 9.35 -10.82 1.83
C ILE A 58 10.89 -10.78 1.80
N THR A 59 11.47 -11.45 0.81
CA THR A 59 12.92 -11.50 0.63
C THR A 59 13.49 -10.15 0.17
N ASP A 60 14.80 -9.92 0.36
CA ASP A 60 15.46 -8.70 -0.13
C ASP A 60 15.31 -8.52 -1.64
N LYS A 61 15.33 -9.62 -2.40
CA LYS A 61 15.10 -9.59 -3.84
C LYS A 61 13.69 -9.12 -4.18
N GLN A 62 12.67 -9.65 -3.51
CA GLN A 62 11.28 -9.24 -3.73
C GLN A 62 11.06 -7.78 -3.28
N ARG A 63 11.69 -7.36 -2.19
CA ARG A 63 11.69 -5.96 -1.73
C ARG A 63 12.29 -5.04 -2.79
N GLN A 64 13.41 -5.40 -3.40
CA GLN A 64 14.01 -4.61 -4.47
C GLN A 64 13.10 -4.51 -5.69
N GLN A 65 12.51 -5.63 -6.13
CA GLN A 65 11.54 -5.63 -7.24
C GLN A 65 10.31 -4.77 -6.93
N PHE A 66 9.81 -4.81 -5.69
CA PHE A 66 8.72 -3.95 -5.24
C PHE A 66 9.09 -2.47 -5.35
N MET A 67 10.29 -2.09 -4.91
CA MET A 67 10.79 -0.71 -5.01
C MET A 67 10.91 -0.25 -6.48
N GLU A 68 11.35 -1.12 -7.37
CA GLU A 68 11.41 -0.84 -8.82
C GLU A 68 10.01 -0.59 -9.41
N VAL A 69 9.02 -1.42 -9.05
CA VAL A 69 7.63 -1.21 -9.45
C VAL A 69 7.08 0.11 -8.91
N MET A 70 7.47 0.49 -7.68
CA MET A 70 7.04 1.74 -7.08
C MET A 70 7.65 2.97 -7.75
N GLN A 71 8.91 2.88 -8.17
CA GLN A 71 9.57 3.93 -8.93
C GLN A 71 8.95 4.09 -10.32
N ASP A 72 8.64 2.99 -11.03
CA ASP A 72 7.92 3.02 -12.33
C ASP A 72 6.54 3.68 -12.16
N MET A 73 5.81 3.31 -11.12
CA MET A 73 4.50 3.91 -10.83
C MET A 73 4.63 5.42 -10.59
N GLN A 74 5.59 5.86 -9.79
CA GLN A 74 5.80 7.28 -9.50
C GLN A 74 6.08 8.08 -10.78
N GLN A 75 6.94 7.56 -11.66
CA GLN A 75 7.25 8.20 -12.95
C GLN A 75 6.02 8.31 -13.85
N LYS A 76 5.19 7.26 -13.91
CA LYS A 76 3.95 7.24 -14.70
C LYS A 76 2.82 8.06 -14.10
N MET A 77 2.79 8.24 -12.78
CA MET A 77 1.83 9.12 -12.11
C MET A 77 2.13 10.59 -12.37
N GLU A 78 3.40 10.99 -12.48
CA GLU A 78 3.80 12.39 -12.61
C GLU A 78 3.04 13.18 -13.70
N PRO A 79 2.91 12.69 -14.97
CA PRO A 79 2.14 13.41 -15.99
C PRO A 79 0.65 13.51 -15.66
N VAL A 80 0.07 12.46 -15.07
CA VAL A 80 -1.36 12.44 -14.68
C VAL A 80 -1.63 13.44 -13.55
N MET A 81 -0.72 13.52 -12.58
CA MET A 81 -0.81 14.49 -11.49
C MET A 81 -0.61 15.93 -11.99
N LYS A 82 0.30 16.14 -12.96
CA LYS A 82 0.47 17.45 -13.63
C LYS A 82 -0.78 17.86 -14.40
N GLU A 83 -1.47 16.91 -15.06
CA GLU A 83 -2.74 17.15 -15.74
C GLU A 83 -3.84 17.56 -14.74
N ALA A 84 -3.94 16.85 -13.61
CA ALA A 84 -4.86 17.18 -12.53
C ALA A 84 -4.63 18.59 -11.95
N GLN A 85 -3.38 18.95 -11.67
CA GLN A 85 -3.02 20.27 -11.13
C GLN A 85 -3.34 21.42 -12.08
N LYS A 86 -3.36 21.18 -13.40
CA LYS A 86 -3.69 22.18 -14.42
C LYS A 86 -5.20 22.33 -14.66
N GLY A 87 -6.03 21.72 -13.82
CA GLY A 87 -7.50 21.79 -13.94
C GLY A 87 -8.08 20.75 -14.89
N GLY A 88 -7.39 19.61 -15.07
CA GLY A 88 -7.94 18.49 -15.83
C GLY A 88 -9.24 17.95 -15.22
N LYS A 89 -10.09 17.36 -16.07
CA LYS A 89 -11.41 16.86 -15.68
C LYS A 89 -11.30 15.59 -14.83
N PRO A 90 -11.95 15.51 -13.66
CA PRO A 90 -11.94 14.31 -12.83
C PRO A 90 -12.35 13.03 -13.58
N GLU A 91 -13.29 13.14 -14.52
CA GLU A 91 -13.82 12.02 -15.32
C GLU A 91 -12.77 11.42 -16.26
N GLU A 92 -11.76 12.20 -16.65
CA GLU A 92 -10.65 11.74 -17.51
C GLU A 92 -9.44 11.28 -16.68
N ILE A 93 -9.23 11.86 -15.50
CA ILE A 93 -8.10 11.57 -14.62
C ILE A 93 -8.32 10.30 -13.81
N ALA A 94 -9.51 10.13 -13.22
CA ALA A 94 -9.78 9.00 -12.32
C ALA A 94 -9.58 7.64 -13.01
N PRO A 95 -10.06 7.40 -14.25
CA PRO A 95 -9.79 6.14 -14.95
C PRO A 95 -8.31 5.91 -15.26
N LYS A 96 -7.55 6.98 -15.57
CA LYS A 96 -6.09 6.88 -15.80
C LYS A 96 -5.36 6.44 -14.53
N LEU A 97 -5.71 7.04 -13.39
CA LEU A 97 -5.15 6.66 -12.08
C LEU A 97 -5.52 5.24 -11.70
N MET A 98 -6.79 4.85 -11.88
CA MET A 98 -7.25 3.49 -11.57
C MET A 98 -6.55 2.45 -12.44
N LYS A 99 -6.42 2.69 -13.75
CA LYS A 99 -5.70 1.79 -14.66
C LYS A 99 -4.23 1.66 -14.28
N LEU A 100 -3.58 2.78 -13.94
CA LEU A 100 -2.19 2.78 -13.51
C LEU A 100 -2.02 1.98 -12.21
N ARG A 101 -2.93 2.19 -11.24
CA ARG A 101 -2.95 1.44 -9.99
C ARG A 101 -3.07 -0.07 -10.24
N GLN A 102 -4.05 -0.50 -11.04
CA GLN A 102 -4.27 -1.91 -11.37
C GLN A 102 -3.09 -2.56 -12.09
N GLU A 103 -2.47 -1.86 -13.06
CA GLU A 103 -1.27 -2.35 -13.76
C GLU A 103 -0.15 -2.65 -12.77
N HIS A 104 0.08 -1.75 -11.80
CA HIS A 104 1.18 -1.90 -10.84
C HIS A 104 0.84 -2.90 -9.74
N GLU A 105 -0.42 -3.00 -9.30
CA GLU A 105 -0.85 -4.10 -8.41
C GLU A 105 -0.59 -5.47 -9.05
N GLY A 106 -0.89 -5.64 -10.34
CA GLY A 106 -0.59 -6.90 -11.05
C GLY A 106 0.91 -7.21 -11.11
N LYS A 107 1.78 -6.19 -11.28
CA LYS A 107 3.24 -6.38 -11.21
C LYS A 107 3.68 -6.78 -9.81
N ILE A 108 3.11 -6.18 -8.77
CA ILE A 108 3.41 -6.53 -7.38
C ILE A 108 2.96 -7.96 -7.07
N GLU A 109 1.78 -8.36 -7.55
CA GLU A 109 1.26 -9.73 -7.37
C GLU A 109 2.20 -10.76 -8.00
N ALA A 110 2.81 -10.44 -9.14
CA ALA A 110 3.74 -11.33 -9.83
C ALA A 110 5.08 -11.53 -9.09
N ILE A 111 5.42 -10.66 -8.13
CA ILE A 111 6.62 -10.79 -7.29
C ILE A 111 6.41 -11.83 -6.18
N LEU A 112 5.16 -12.01 -5.73
CA LEU A 112 4.82 -12.93 -4.66
C LEU A 112 4.76 -14.38 -5.17
N ASP A 113 5.20 -15.31 -4.34
CA ASP A 113 4.93 -16.73 -4.56
C ASP A 113 3.50 -17.13 -4.12
N ASP A 114 3.12 -18.38 -4.39
CA ASP A 114 1.77 -18.87 -4.10
C ASP A 114 1.46 -18.94 -2.59
N ALA A 115 2.47 -19.19 -1.75
CA ALA A 115 2.30 -19.22 -0.30
C ALA A 115 2.05 -17.82 0.24
N GLN A 116 2.83 -16.84 -0.21
CA GLN A 116 2.67 -15.43 0.12
C GLN A 116 1.33 -14.87 -0.36
N LYS A 117 0.89 -15.23 -1.58
CA LYS A 117 -0.45 -14.84 -2.08
C LYS A 117 -1.58 -15.42 -1.22
N LYS A 118 -1.43 -16.66 -0.75
CA LYS A 118 -2.41 -17.26 0.14
C LYS A 118 -2.43 -16.55 1.49
N GLN A 119 -1.27 -16.32 2.09
CA GLN A 119 -1.17 -15.61 3.37
C GLN A 119 -1.69 -14.18 3.27
N TRP A 120 -1.41 -13.48 2.15
CA TRP A 120 -1.99 -12.16 1.88
C TRP A 120 -3.52 -12.18 1.95
N LYS A 121 -4.18 -13.18 1.34
CA LYS A 121 -5.64 -13.32 1.42
C LYS A 121 -6.13 -13.55 2.86
N GLU A 122 -5.37 -14.26 3.68
CA GLU A 122 -5.69 -14.46 5.10
C GLU A 122 -5.57 -13.14 5.89
N LEU A 123 -4.58 -12.31 5.58
CA LEU A 123 -4.39 -10.96 6.17
C LEU A 123 -5.53 -10.01 5.85
N LEU A 124 -6.13 -10.12 4.65
CA LEU A 124 -7.30 -9.31 4.29
C LEU A 124 -8.52 -9.62 5.15
N GLY A 125 -8.65 -10.85 5.65
CA GLY A 125 -9.81 -11.28 6.44
C GLY A 125 -11.13 -11.22 5.67
N LYS A 126 -12.24 -10.96 6.38
CA LYS A 126 -13.58 -10.91 5.77
C LYS A 126 -13.70 -9.70 4.84
N PRO A 127 -14.14 -9.86 3.58
CA PRO A 127 -14.39 -8.73 2.68
C PRO A 127 -15.28 -7.67 3.34
N LEU A 128 -14.96 -6.41 3.12
CA LEU A 128 -15.81 -5.27 3.45
C LEU A 128 -16.43 -4.74 2.16
N ASP A 129 -17.73 -4.86 2.06
CA ASP A 129 -18.52 -4.17 1.04
C ASP A 129 -19.05 -2.87 1.65
N LEU A 130 -18.68 -1.73 1.05
CA LEU A 130 -19.15 -0.41 1.46
C LEU A 130 -20.30 0.10 0.58
N GLY A 131 -20.72 -0.68 -0.43
CA GLY A 131 -21.55 -0.18 -1.52
C GLY A 131 -20.79 0.82 -2.41
N ASP A 132 -21.19 0.89 -3.68
CA ASP A 132 -20.80 1.98 -4.58
C ASP A 132 -21.57 3.27 -4.27
#